data_AF-B2WCM8-F1
#
_entry.id   AF-B2WCM8-F1
#
_cell.length_a   1.000
_cell.length_b   1.000
_cell.length_c   1.000
_cell.angle_alpha   90.00
_cell.angle_beta   90.00
_cell.angle_gamma   90.00
#
_symmetry.space_group_name_H-M   'P 1'
#
loop_
_entity.id
_entity.type
_entity.pdbx_description
1 polymer ?
#
loop_
_entity_poly.entity_id
_entity_poly.type
_entity_poly.pdbx_seq_one_letter_code
_entity_poly.pdbx_strand_id
1 'polypeptide(L)'
;MPSKTSCPISELDRALSSYVNSREDTLRIRRTLSKYLISSLRPVTAATQNQHLNHECPQGLAVANTNPPGLKDTRLDYLQALRARNQALARHRELQASLEQLRDRHVDENPTQPESEYDNDVTRSYVSLLRQRRRYAELQVIQESLEKLLSAKPSNASADPRDLIKSAIGEQPDLPVERLEHLSQAEDDQASIFKLKQEVLEARASMERAQAASNKALEETRQEPSLQAQVYALEQARNEIVDWVQGELAKMEEETTFPEDASPMKRPVTSAAPVDLAFAETQVRESYNKYTATRARLLEIYASFQQPLDIPSLTQDSAVPIPQSSTTVTTKPPKPEKPISKLLPHLPHLSQIANNERALLQQSVYLETQIAAADQDIQDTLLRLAGESHLLPPAGSKDVAAWGKTAREAETATDEFVKARLGESRKEVGGVKTIVELCSLQGRVLEAV
;
A
#
# COMPACT_ATOMS: atom_id res chain seq x y z
N MET A 1 -13.08 15.28 38.63
CA MET A 1 -14.10 15.89 37.73
C MET A 1 -13.64 15.69 36.30
N PRO A 2 -14.27 14.85 35.47
CA PRO A 2 -13.86 14.67 34.08
C PRO A 2 -14.13 15.96 33.29
N SER A 3 -13.12 16.49 32.62
CA SER A 3 -13.25 17.63 31.71
C SER A 3 -14.08 17.21 30.50
N LYS A 4 -15.35 17.65 30.47
CA LYS A 4 -16.23 17.54 29.30
C LYS A 4 -15.73 18.49 28.21
N THR A 5 -14.79 18.04 27.40
CA THR A 5 -14.61 18.61 26.05
C THR A 5 -15.15 17.56 25.09
N SER A 6 -16.44 17.66 24.76
CA SER A 6 -17.04 16.78 23.75
C SER A 6 -16.40 17.10 22.40
N CYS A 7 -15.65 16.16 21.84
CA CYS A 7 -15.23 16.23 20.46
C CYS A 7 -16.48 16.35 19.57
N PRO A 8 -16.44 17.13 18.48
CA PRO A 8 -17.60 17.34 17.60
C PRO A 8 -18.05 16.06 16.85
N ILE A 9 -17.27 14.97 16.95
CA ILE A 9 -17.54 13.68 16.32
C ILE A 9 -17.51 12.60 17.41
N SER A 10 -18.69 12.08 17.78
CA SER A 10 -18.86 11.09 18.86
C SER A 10 -18.19 9.75 18.57
N GLU A 11 -18.01 9.40 17.29
CA GLU A 11 -17.34 8.18 16.85
C GLU A 11 -15.84 8.24 17.15
N LEU A 12 -15.21 9.40 16.93
CA LEU A 12 -13.81 9.65 17.28
C LEU A 12 -13.61 9.65 18.79
N ASP A 13 -14.53 10.25 19.55
CA ASP A 13 -14.45 10.22 21.03
C ASP A 13 -14.57 8.79 21.56
N ARG A 14 -15.46 7.97 20.99
CA ARG A 14 -15.58 6.55 21.34
C ARG A 14 -14.33 5.76 20.99
N ALA A 15 -13.75 5.96 19.80
CA ALA A 15 -12.53 5.28 19.37
C ALA A 15 -11.32 5.69 20.23
N LEU A 16 -11.18 6.98 20.53
CA LEU A 16 -10.06 7.54 21.28
C LEU A 16 -10.23 7.42 22.80
N SER A 17 -11.43 7.14 23.32
CA SER A 17 -11.70 7.02 24.76
C SER A 17 -10.78 6.03 25.49
N SER A 18 -10.36 4.95 24.82
CA SER A 18 -9.42 3.95 25.39
C SER A 18 -7.96 4.44 25.46
N TYR A 19 -7.65 5.51 24.73
CA TYR A 19 -6.34 6.16 24.62
C TYR A 19 -6.28 7.53 25.32
N VAL A 20 -7.43 8.17 25.58
CA VAL A 20 -7.55 9.42 26.32
C VAL A 20 -7.61 9.13 27.82
N ASN A 21 -6.50 9.42 28.50
CA ASN A 21 -6.41 9.24 29.95
C ASN A 21 -6.85 10.51 30.70
N SER A 22 -7.45 10.35 31.88
CA SER A 22 -7.75 11.48 32.78
C SER A 22 -6.49 12.23 33.18
N ARG A 23 -6.60 13.52 33.53
CA ARG A 23 -5.48 14.32 34.07
C ARG A 23 -4.85 13.66 35.31
N GLU A 24 -5.66 13.01 36.14
CA GLU A 24 -5.17 12.30 37.32
C GLU A 24 -4.41 11.03 36.93
N ASP A 25 -4.91 10.29 35.94
CA ASP A 25 -4.28 9.07 35.44
C ASP A 25 -2.97 9.37 34.72
N THR A 26 -2.93 10.42 33.90
CA THR A 26 -1.69 10.87 33.25
C THR A 26 -0.63 11.28 34.26
N LEU A 27 -0.99 11.95 35.35
CA LEU A 27 -0.07 12.27 36.44
C LEU A 27 0.39 11.01 37.19
N ARG A 28 -0.49 10.04 37.42
CA ARG A 28 -0.13 8.73 38.00
C ARG A 28 0.84 7.97 37.10
N ILE A 29 0.53 7.85 35.81
CA ILE A 29 1.38 7.21 34.79
C ILE A 29 2.74 7.91 34.70
N ARG A 30 2.77 9.24 34.69
CA ARG A 30 4.03 9.98 34.67
C ARG A 30 4.86 9.68 35.92
N ARG A 31 4.26 9.65 37.11
CA ARG A 31 4.96 9.31 38.36
C ARG A 31 5.47 7.86 38.36
N THR A 32 4.70 6.90 37.87
CA THR A 32 5.14 5.49 37.80
C THR A 32 6.26 5.31 36.80
N LEU A 33 6.17 5.92 35.62
CA LEU A 33 7.23 5.92 34.61
C LEU A 33 8.50 6.60 35.13
N SER A 34 8.38 7.76 35.79
CA SER A 34 9.54 8.42 36.38
C SER A 34 10.22 7.54 37.43
N LYS A 35 9.45 6.88 38.33
CA LYS A 35 10.02 5.93 39.30
C LYS A 35 10.70 4.74 38.62
N TYR A 36 10.07 4.20 37.58
CA TYR A 36 10.62 3.09 36.80
C TYR A 36 11.93 3.47 36.09
N LEU A 37 11.95 4.62 35.40
CA LEU A 37 13.15 5.12 34.72
C LEU A 37 14.27 5.44 35.71
N ILE A 38 13.95 6.05 36.85
CA ILE A 38 14.95 6.29 37.91
C ILE A 38 15.51 4.96 38.43
N SER A 39 14.68 3.93 38.61
CA SER A 39 15.13 2.60 39.03
C SER A 39 15.98 1.89 37.97
N SER A 40 15.72 2.11 36.68
CA SER A 40 16.53 1.53 35.60
C SER A 40 17.85 2.28 35.35
N LEU A 41 17.88 3.60 35.61
CA LEU A 41 19.09 4.42 35.45
C LEU A 41 20.06 4.31 36.63
N ARG A 42 19.60 3.83 37.79
CA ARG A 42 20.45 3.48 38.95
C ARG A 42 20.43 1.97 39.18
N PRO A 43 21.10 1.17 38.33
CA PRO A 43 21.09 -0.28 38.46
C PRO A 43 21.83 -0.72 39.71
N VAL A 44 21.23 -1.65 40.47
CA VAL A 44 21.86 -2.32 41.61
C VAL A 44 22.74 -3.50 41.12
N THR A 45 22.49 -3.99 39.91
CA THR A 45 23.22 -5.11 39.27
C THR A 45 23.35 -4.89 37.77
N ALA A 46 24.44 -5.34 37.16
CA ALA A 46 24.71 -5.24 35.71
C ALA A 46 23.57 -5.81 34.84
N ALA A 47 22.85 -6.81 35.36
CA ALA A 47 21.70 -7.44 34.72
C ALA A 47 20.47 -6.51 34.59
N THR A 48 20.39 -5.45 35.40
CA THR A 48 19.26 -4.48 35.43
C THR A 48 19.54 -3.17 34.69
N GLN A 49 20.79 -2.98 34.23
CA GLN A 49 21.26 -1.72 33.62
C GLN A 49 20.52 -1.34 32.33
N ASN A 50 20.01 -2.32 31.59
CA ASN A 50 19.26 -2.10 30.33
C ASN A 50 17.83 -2.64 30.39
N GLN A 51 17.24 -2.70 31.58
CA GLN A 51 15.93 -3.33 31.76
C GLN A 51 14.86 -2.72 30.84
N HIS A 52 14.85 -1.39 30.65
CA HIS A 52 13.93 -0.70 29.75
C HIS A 52 14.05 -1.16 28.28
N LEU A 53 15.28 -1.26 27.75
CA LEU A 53 15.54 -1.77 26.39
C LEU A 53 15.17 -3.25 26.26
N ASN A 54 15.38 -4.04 27.31
CA ASN A 54 15.04 -5.46 27.32
C ASN A 54 13.53 -5.72 27.27
N HIS A 55 12.69 -4.78 27.69
CA HIS A 55 11.23 -4.90 27.57
C HIS A 55 10.69 -4.47 26.20
N GLU A 56 11.36 -3.54 25.52
CA GLU A 56 11.00 -3.15 24.15
C GLU A 56 11.54 -4.14 23.11
N CYS A 57 12.69 -4.76 23.40
CA CYS A 57 13.36 -5.73 22.55
C CYS A 57 13.92 -6.90 23.40
N PRO A 58 13.14 -7.98 23.62
CA PRO A 58 13.60 -9.14 24.39
C PRO A 58 14.50 -10.03 23.52
N GLN A 59 15.63 -9.50 23.06
CA GLN A 59 16.57 -10.18 22.16
C GLN A 59 17.56 -11.10 22.89
N GLY A 60 17.45 -11.19 24.21
CA GLY A 60 18.14 -12.20 24.99
C GLY A 60 18.65 -11.61 26.27
N LEU A 61 17.89 -11.80 27.35
CA LEU A 61 18.38 -11.74 28.72
C LEU A 61 17.29 -12.41 29.56
N ALA A 62 17.66 -13.46 30.30
CA ALA A 62 16.81 -14.22 31.22
C ALA A 62 16.33 -13.40 32.44
N VAL A 63 16.28 -12.07 32.35
CA VAL A 63 16.24 -11.14 33.48
C VAL A 63 14.96 -10.28 33.53
N ALA A 64 14.09 -10.34 32.52
CA ALA A 64 12.80 -9.64 32.57
C ALA A 64 11.75 -10.37 33.44
N ASN A 65 12.12 -10.85 34.64
CA ASN A 65 11.19 -11.42 35.62
C ASN A 65 10.30 -10.35 36.28
N THR A 66 10.68 -9.08 36.17
CA THR A 66 9.90 -7.97 36.71
C THR A 66 9.08 -7.34 35.59
N ASN A 67 7.74 -7.43 35.70
CA ASN A 67 6.83 -6.74 34.79
C ASN A 67 6.96 -5.22 35.00
N PRO A 68 7.03 -4.41 33.93
CA PRO A 68 7.02 -2.96 34.09
C PRO A 68 5.69 -2.52 34.72
N PRO A 69 5.71 -1.54 35.64
CA PRO A 69 4.49 -1.08 36.28
C PRO A 69 3.58 -0.37 35.27
N GLY A 70 2.33 -0.83 35.14
CA GLY A 70 1.29 -0.18 34.34
C GLY A 70 1.08 -0.73 32.93
N LEU A 71 1.64 -1.90 32.58
CA LEU A 71 1.20 -2.60 31.37
C LEU A 71 -0.25 -3.08 31.52
N LYS A 72 -1.06 -2.81 30.50
CA LYS A 72 -2.42 -3.35 30.35
C LYS A 72 -2.34 -4.86 30.05
N ASP A 73 -3.37 -5.60 30.45
CA ASP A 73 -3.43 -7.07 30.45
C ASP A 73 -2.98 -7.71 29.13
N THR A 74 -3.44 -7.20 27.97
CA THR A 74 -3.06 -7.75 26.66
C THR A 74 -1.55 -7.66 26.36
N ARG A 75 -0.89 -6.60 26.83
CA ARG A 75 0.57 -6.46 26.68
C ARG A 75 1.31 -7.35 27.67
N LEU A 76 0.74 -7.60 28.85
CA LEU A 76 1.29 -8.57 29.81
C LEU A 76 1.23 -9.99 29.25
N ASP A 77 0.09 -10.37 28.66
CA ASP A 77 -0.09 -11.67 28.01
C ASP A 77 0.91 -11.87 26.87
N TYR A 78 1.12 -10.84 26.05
CA TYR A 78 2.12 -10.86 24.99
C TYR A 78 3.55 -11.05 25.53
N LEU A 79 3.92 -10.32 26.59
CA LEU A 79 5.23 -10.51 27.23
C LEU A 79 5.37 -11.92 27.82
N GLN A 80 4.31 -12.47 28.40
CA GLN A 80 4.31 -13.84 28.91
C GLN A 80 4.48 -14.86 27.78
N ALA A 81 3.81 -14.67 26.65
CA ALA A 81 3.96 -15.51 25.47
C ALA A 81 5.39 -15.46 24.89
N LEU A 82 6.01 -14.27 24.84
CA LEU A 82 7.41 -14.12 24.43
C LEU A 82 8.38 -14.83 25.37
N ARG A 83 8.16 -14.74 26.69
CA ARG A 83 8.95 -15.49 27.68
C ARG A 83 8.81 -17.00 27.46
N ALA A 84 7.59 -17.50 27.28
CA ALA A 84 7.34 -18.92 27.03
C ALA A 84 8.02 -19.39 25.74
N ARG A 85 7.96 -18.60 24.66
CA ARG A 85 8.67 -18.89 23.40
C ARG A 85 10.18 -18.97 23.61
N ASN A 86 10.77 -18.01 24.31
CA ASN A 86 12.22 -18.00 24.55
C ASN A 86 12.66 -19.19 25.41
N GLN A 87 11.87 -19.58 26.41
CA GLN A 87 12.11 -20.79 27.20
C GLN A 87 12.02 -22.06 26.34
N ALA A 88 11.03 -22.14 25.44
CA ALA A 88 10.90 -23.26 24.52
C ALA A 88 12.09 -23.36 23.54
N LEU A 89 12.57 -22.22 23.02
CA LEU A 89 13.75 -22.16 22.16
C LEU A 89 15.03 -22.57 22.90
N ALA A 90 15.20 -22.15 24.16
CA ALA A 90 16.32 -22.58 24.97
C ALA A 90 16.32 -24.11 25.17
N ARG A 91 15.18 -24.68 25.57
CA ARG A 91 15.01 -26.14 25.70
C ARG A 91 15.24 -26.87 24.38
N HIS A 92 14.78 -26.33 23.26
CA HIS A 92 15.02 -26.93 21.94
C HIS A 92 16.52 -26.96 21.63
N ARG A 93 17.25 -25.87 21.89
CA ARG A 93 18.71 -25.82 21.69
C ARG A 93 19.44 -26.79 22.60
N GLU A 94 19.04 -26.90 23.87
CA GLU A 94 19.60 -27.89 24.81
C GLU A 94 19.37 -29.32 24.32
N LEU A 95 18.15 -29.63 23.87
CA LEU A 95 17.82 -30.95 23.31
C LEU A 95 18.63 -31.22 22.03
N GLN A 96 18.73 -30.24 21.14
CA GLN A 96 19.50 -30.37 19.91
C GLN A 96 20.99 -30.62 20.21
N ALA A 97 21.58 -29.87 21.14
CA ALA A 97 22.95 -30.10 21.60
C ALA A 97 23.13 -31.49 22.22
N SER A 98 22.15 -31.98 22.98
CA SER A 98 22.19 -33.35 23.55
C SER A 98 22.12 -34.44 22.47
N LEU A 99 21.35 -34.21 21.39
CA LEU A 99 21.25 -35.13 20.25
C LEU A 99 22.54 -35.14 19.44
N GLU A 100 23.16 -33.98 19.22
CA GLU A 100 24.46 -33.85 18.56
C GLU A 100 25.54 -34.57 19.37
N GLN A 101 25.58 -34.39 20.69
CA GLN A 101 26.49 -35.14 21.56
C GLN A 101 26.26 -36.66 21.51
N LEU A 102 25.00 -37.12 21.43
CA LEU A 102 24.70 -38.54 21.32
C LEU A 102 25.14 -39.12 19.97
N ARG A 103 24.94 -38.36 18.89
CA ARG A 103 25.38 -38.73 17.54
C ARG A 103 26.89 -38.85 17.49
N ASP A 104 27.60 -37.85 18.02
CA ASP A 104 29.06 -37.81 17.96
C ASP A 104 29.66 -38.92 18.84
N ARG A 105 29.08 -39.23 20.02
CA ARG A 105 29.46 -40.41 20.82
C ARG A 105 29.25 -41.74 20.09
N HIS A 106 28.17 -41.89 19.33
CA HIS A 106 27.89 -43.12 18.60
C HIS A 106 28.87 -43.35 17.44
N VAL A 107 29.36 -42.27 16.82
CA VAL A 107 30.39 -42.33 15.78
C VAL A 107 31.76 -42.68 16.37
N ASP A 108 32.09 -42.16 17.56
CA ASP A 108 33.39 -42.40 18.21
C ASP A 108 33.51 -43.79 18.88
N GLU A 109 32.42 -44.34 19.44
CA GLU A 109 32.45 -45.64 20.14
C GLU A 109 32.38 -46.86 19.19
N ASN A 110 32.05 -46.70 17.91
CA ASN A 110 31.86 -47.84 17.01
C ASN A 110 32.32 -47.59 15.55
N PRO A 111 33.62 -47.36 15.29
CA PRO A 111 34.10 -47.03 13.94
C PRO A 111 34.12 -48.22 12.95
N THR A 112 33.81 -49.46 13.37
CA THR A 112 33.84 -50.64 12.49
C THR A 112 32.95 -51.78 13.01
N GLN A 113 31.67 -51.79 12.64
CA GLN A 113 30.94 -53.04 12.43
C GLN A 113 30.21 -52.95 11.09
N PRO A 114 30.37 -53.94 10.18
CA PRO A 114 29.51 -54.03 9.01
C PRO A 114 28.12 -54.34 9.53
N GLU A 115 27.27 -53.32 9.65
CA GLU A 115 25.87 -53.50 9.98
C GLU A 115 25.28 -54.50 8.99
N SER A 116 24.71 -55.59 9.51
CA SER A 116 24.00 -56.53 8.67
C SER A 116 22.91 -55.75 7.92
N GLU A 117 22.87 -55.84 6.58
CA GLU A 117 21.87 -55.11 5.77
C GLU A 117 20.43 -55.39 6.25
N TYR A 118 20.24 -56.56 6.87
CA TYR A 118 19.00 -56.99 7.50
C TYR A 118 18.57 -56.12 8.69
N ASP A 119 19.48 -55.76 9.60
CA ASP A 119 19.17 -54.86 10.71
C ASP A 119 18.90 -53.43 10.21
N ASN A 120 19.56 -53.01 9.14
CA ASN A 120 19.34 -51.71 8.51
C ASN A 120 17.92 -51.58 7.92
N ASP A 121 17.39 -52.60 7.26
CA ASP A 121 16.04 -52.53 6.68
C ASP A 121 14.93 -52.65 7.74
N VAL A 122 15.13 -53.46 8.79
CA VAL A 122 14.20 -53.53 9.93
C VAL A 122 14.22 -52.23 10.73
N THR A 123 15.39 -51.64 10.97
CA THR A 123 15.49 -50.34 11.64
C THR A 123 14.97 -49.20 10.77
N ARG A 124 15.20 -49.20 9.45
CA ARG A 124 14.64 -48.21 8.52
C ARG A 124 13.11 -48.30 8.44
N SER A 125 12.56 -49.51 8.38
CA SER A 125 11.10 -49.72 8.39
C SER A 125 10.47 -49.35 9.74
N TYR A 126 11.17 -49.61 10.84
CA TYR A 126 10.74 -49.15 12.17
C TYR A 126 10.81 -47.62 12.31
N VAL A 127 11.87 -46.98 11.82
CA VAL A 127 12.02 -45.52 11.79
C VAL A 127 10.98 -44.87 10.88
N SER A 128 10.67 -45.48 9.73
CA SER A 128 9.61 -44.98 8.84
C SER A 128 8.24 -45.08 9.52
N LEU A 129 7.97 -46.15 10.25
CA LEU A 129 6.76 -46.33 11.06
C LEU A 129 6.70 -45.30 12.20
N LEU A 130 7.81 -45.02 12.89
CA LEU A 130 7.87 -43.97 13.91
C LEU A 130 7.63 -42.58 13.33
N ARG A 131 8.19 -42.28 12.14
CA ARG A 131 7.92 -41.03 11.42
C ARG A 131 6.45 -40.93 11.01
N GLN A 132 5.84 -42.02 10.56
CA GLN A 132 4.41 -42.07 10.25
C GLN A 132 3.56 -41.85 11.50
N ARG A 133 3.89 -42.49 12.63
CA ARG A 133 3.19 -42.26 13.92
C ARG A 133 3.33 -40.83 14.41
N ARG A 134 4.51 -40.22 14.24
CA ARG A 134 4.74 -38.81 14.59
C ARG A 134 3.93 -37.86 13.71
N ARG A 135 3.92 -38.09 12.39
CA ARG A 135 3.05 -37.34 11.46
C ARG A 135 1.58 -37.51 11.80
N TYR A 136 1.16 -38.71 12.18
CA TYR A 136 -0.21 -38.96 12.63
C TYR A 136 -0.53 -38.18 13.92
N ALA A 137 0.37 -38.18 14.91
CA ALA A 137 0.19 -37.40 16.13
C ALA A 137 0.16 -35.88 15.85
N GLU A 138 1.00 -35.39 14.93
CA GLU A 138 0.98 -33.99 14.48
C GLU A 138 -0.35 -33.65 13.80
N LEU A 139 -0.84 -34.51 12.90
CA LEU A 139 -2.16 -34.37 12.28
C LEU A 139 -3.30 -34.44 13.30
N GLN A 140 -3.19 -35.30 14.31
CA GLN A 140 -4.17 -35.40 15.37
C GLN A 140 -4.21 -34.13 16.22
N VAL A 141 -3.06 -33.52 16.53
CA VAL A 141 -3.01 -32.22 17.23
C VAL A 141 -3.64 -31.12 16.35
N ILE A 142 -3.36 -31.12 15.05
CA ILE A 142 -3.99 -30.17 14.11
C ILE A 142 -5.51 -30.39 14.10
N GLN A 143 -5.96 -31.64 13.97
CA GLN A 143 -7.38 -31.99 13.98
C GLN A 143 -8.05 -31.58 15.29
N GLU A 144 -7.47 -31.91 16.45
CA GLU A 144 -7.97 -31.48 17.77
C GLU A 144 -8.00 -29.96 17.91
N SER A 145 -7.02 -29.25 17.33
CA SER A 145 -7.01 -27.79 17.34
C SER A 145 -8.09 -27.20 16.44
N LEU A 146 -8.35 -27.81 15.27
CA LEU A 146 -9.43 -27.44 14.38
C LEU A 146 -10.80 -27.75 15.02
N GLU A 147 -10.94 -28.90 15.66
CA GLU A 147 -12.14 -29.26 16.42
C GLU A 147 -12.36 -28.30 17.59
N LYS A 148 -11.31 -27.87 18.29
CA LYS A 148 -11.37 -26.81 19.31
C LYS A 148 -11.76 -25.45 18.73
N LEU A 149 -11.29 -25.09 17.54
CA LEU A 149 -11.67 -23.86 16.86
C LEU A 149 -13.13 -23.91 16.35
N LEU A 150 -13.58 -25.07 15.87
CA LEU A 150 -14.95 -25.30 15.41
C LEU A 150 -15.95 -25.37 16.58
N SER A 151 -15.53 -25.95 17.71
CA SER A 151 -16.34 -26.05 18.94
C SER A 151 -16.29 -24.78 19.79
N ALA A 152 -15.25 -23.96 19.63
CA ALA A 152 -15.23 -22.58 20.11
C ALA A 152 -16.25 -21.76 19.33
N LYS A 153 -17.52 -21.80 19.76
CA LYS A 153 -18.53 -20.86 19.30
C LYS A 153 -17.95 -19.44 19.41
N PRO A 154 -17.84 -18.67 18.30
CA PRO A 154 -17.46 -17.28 18.40
C PRO A 154 -18.54 -16.57 19.21
N SER A 155 -18.15 -15.82 20.24
CA SER A 155 -19.06 -14.97 21.02
C SER A 155 -19.76 -13.89 20.17
N ASN A 156 -19.43 -13.78 18.87
CA ASN A 156 -20.03 -12.86 17.92
C ASN A 156 -20.65 -13.65 16.76
N ALA A 157 -21.84 -14.19 17.00
CA ALA A 157 -22.57 -15.09 16.11
C ALA A 157 -23.28 -14.38 14.92
N SER A 158 -22.68 -13.42 14.23
CA SER A 158 -23.39 -12.81 13.08
C SER A 158 -22.58 -12.11 11.98
N ALA A 159 -21.26 -12.30 11.87
CA ALA A 159 -20.58 -11.82 10.68
C ALA A 159 -19.68 -12.91 10.13
N ASP A 160 -20.05 -13.39 8.94
CA ASP A 160 -19.15 -14.18 8.10
C ASP A 160 -17.85 -13.37 7.96
N PRO A 161 -16.65 -13.94 8.11
CA PRO A 161 -15.40 -13.18 8.01
C PRO A 161 -15.29 -12.42 6.68
N ARG A 162 -15.98 -12.89 5.63
CA ARG A 162 -16.14 -12.19 4.36
C ARG A 162 -16.90 -10.88 4.49
N ASP A 163 -17.93 -10.81 5.33
CA ASP A 163 -18.72 -9.57 5.54
C ASP A 163 -17.96 -8.55 6.38
N LEU A 164 -17.12 -9.01 7.31
CA LEU A 164 -16.18 -8.14 8.04
C LEU A 164 -15.09 -7.58 7.11
N ILE A 165 -14.57 -8.41 6.19
CA ILE A 165 -13.58 -7.99 5.19
C ILE A 165 -14.22 -7.03 4.17
N LYS A 166 -15.43 -7.32 3.67
CA LYS A 166 -16.18 -6.47 2.75
C LYS A 166 -16.55 -5.12 3.38
N SER A 167 -16.89 -5.09 4.67
CA SER A 167 -17.20 -3.82 5.37
C SER A 167 -15.96 -3.01 5.73
N ALA A 168 -14.81 -3.66 5.97
CA ALA A 168 -13.56 -2.97 6.30
C ALA A 168 -12.75 -2.52 5.07
N ILE A 169 -12.79 -3.28 3.96
CA ILE A 169 -11.91 -3.11 2.80
C ILE A 169 -12.71 -2.76 1.52
N GLY A 170 -14.03 -2.92 1.53
CA GLY A 170 -14.87 -2.81 0.33
C GLY A 170 -14.88 -4.10 -0.48
N GLU A 171 -15.78 -4.20 -1.45
CA GLU A 171 -15.86 -5.36 -2.36
C GLU A 171 -14.63 -5.34 -3.28
N GLN A 172 -13.82 -6.40 -3.19
CA GLN A 172 -12.65 -6.55 -4.05
C GLN A 172 -13.15 -6.61 -5.52
N PRO A 173 -12.59 -5.81 -6.44
CA PRO A 173 -12.99 -5.87 -7.83
C PRO A 173 -12.76 -7.29 -8.36
N ASP A 174 -13.74 -7.82 -9.08
CA ASP A 174 -13.62 -9.12 -9.73
C ASP A 174 -12.36 -9.11 -10.60
N LEU A 175 -11.51 -10.10 -10.37
CA LEU A 175 -10.31 -10.28 -11.18
C LEU A 175 -10.76 -10.45 -12.64
N PRO A 176 -10.13 -9.77 -13.60
CA PRO A 176 -10.52 -9.86 -15.00
C PRO A 176 -10.40 -11.33 -15.44
N VAL A 177 -11.54 -11.92 -15.79
CA VAL A 177 -11.70 -13.31 -16.22
C VAL A 177 -10.74 -13.66 -17.37
N GLU A 178 -10.38 -12.65 -18.17
CA GLU A 178 -9.37 -12.75 -19.22
C GLU A 178 -8.02 -13.27 -18.70
N ARG A 179 -7.54 -12.89 -17.51
CA ARG A 179 -6.24 -13.40 -17.01
C ARG A 179 -6.26 -14.87 -16.59
N LEU A 180 -7.43 -15.40 -16.23
CA LEU A 180 -7.58 -16.83 -15.96
C LEU A 180 -7.78 -17.62 -17.25
N GLU A 181 -8.39 -17.02 -18.28
CA GLU A 181 -8.52 -17.64 -19.60
C GLU A 181 -7.16 -17.84 -20.27
N HIS A 182 -6.25 -16.86 -20.18
CA HIS A 182 -4.86 -16.98 -20.66
C HIS A 182 -4.02 -18.03 -19.90
N LEU A 183 -4.40 -18.38 -18.66
CA LEU A 183 -3.77 -19.47 -17.91
C LEU A 183 -4.45 -20.83 -18.17
N SER A 184 -5.70 -20.82 -18.65
CA SER A 184 -6.48 -22.01 -18.97
C SER A 184 -6.35 -22.46 -20.43
N GLN A 185 -5.64 -21.69 -21.25
CA GLN A 185 -5.33 -22.05 -22.62
C GLN A 185 -4.28 -23.17 -22.62
N ALA A 186 -4.80 -24.38 -22.45
CA ALA A 186 -4.11 -25.66 -22.43
C ALA A 186 -3.53 -26.01 -23.81
N GLU A 187 -2.72 -25.14 -24.38
CA GLU A 187 -1.84 -25.49 -25.49
C GLU A 187 -0.47 -25.85 -24.90
N ASP A 188 -0.27 -27.18 -24.80
CA ASP A 188 0.95 -27.90 -24.47
C ASP A 188 1.64 -27.53 -23.15
N ASP A 189 0.97 -27.85 -22.02
CA ASP A 189 1.61 -27.97 -20.70
C ASP A 189 2.91 -28.79 -20.75
N GLN A 190 2.99 -29.79 -21.64
CA GLN A 190 4.21 -30.55 -21.83
C GLN A 190 5.32 -29.73 -22.48
N ALA A 191 5.02 -28.93 -23.52
CA ALA A 191 6.01 -28.09 -24.18
C ALA A 191 6.49 -26.96 -23.26
N SER A 192 5.60 -26.37 -22.46
CA SER A 192 5.99 -25.37 -21.44
C SER A 192 6.82 -26.00 -20.32
N ILE A 193 6.48 -27.20 -19.86
CA ILE A 193 7.30 -27.97 -18.90
C ILE A 193 8.66 -28.34 -19.51
N PHE A 194 8.73 -28.69 -20.80
CA PHE A 194 10.00 -28.98 -21.49
C PHE A 194 10.86 -27.73 -21.63
N LYS A 195 10.28 -26.58 -22.00
CA LYS A 195 10.98 -25.29 -22.00
C LYS A 195 11.50 -24.94 -20.61
N LEU A 196 10.67 -25.08 -19.58
CA LEU A 196 11.09 -24.84 -18.20
C LEU A 196 12.21 -25.78 -17.77
N LYS A 197 12.13 -27.08 -18.09
CA LYS A 197 13.20 -28.04 -17.81
C LYS A 197 14.49 -27.69 -18.55
N GLN A 198 14.38 -27.26 -19.81
CA GLN A 198 15.51 -26.81 -20.60
C GLN A 198 16.16 -25.58 -19.97
N GLU A 199 15.37 -24.55 -19.65
CA GLU A 199 15.85 -23.32 -19.01
C GLU A 199 16.46 -23.59 -17.64
N VAL A 200 15.88 -24.48 -16.84
CA VAL A 200 16.44 -24.89 -15.54
C VAL A 200 17.78 -25.61 -15.71
N LEU A 201 17.92 -26.45 -16.73
CA LEU A 201 19.19 -27.13 -17.03
C LEU A 201 20.23 -26.15 -17.57
N GLU A 202 19.84 -25.21 -18.42
CA GLU A 202 20.73 -24.15 -18.93
C GLU A 202 21.17 -23.21 -17.80
N ALA A 203 20.26 -22.81 -16.93
CA ALA A 203 20.55 -22.00 -15.75
C ALA A 203 21.48 -22.75 -14.79
N ARG A 204 21.23 -24.03 -14.53
CA ARG A 204 22.11 -24.87 -13.70
C ARG A 204 23.50 -25.00 -14.31
N ALA A 205 23.60 -25.28 -15.62
CA ALA A 205 24.87 -25.34 -16.32
C ALA A 205 25.60 -23.99 -16.30
N SER A 206 24.87 -22.87 -16.40
CA SER A 206 25.45 -21.53 -16.28
C SER A 206 26.01 -21.27 -14.87
N MET A 207 25.27 -21.68 -13.83
CA MET A 207 25.70 -21.59 -12.44
C MET A 207 26.93 -22.46 -12.17
N GLU A 208 26.94 -23.70 -12.65
CA GLU A 208 28.10 -24.59 -12.50
C GLU A 208 29.34 -24.05 -13.24
N ARG A 209 29.18 -23.44 -14.43
CA ARG A 209 30.27 -22.73 -15.12
C ARG A 209 30.77 -21.53 -14.33
N ALA A 210 29.87 -20.71 -13.78
CA ALA A 210 30.22 -19.56 -12.96
C ALA A 210 30.93 -19.97 -11.66
N GLN A 211 30.47 -21.03 -10.99
CA GLN A 211 31.12 -21.60 -9.81
C GLN A 211 32.50 -22.17 -10.15
N ALA A 212 32.64 -22.88 -11.28
CA ALA A 212 33.93 -23.39 -11.74
C ALA A 212 34.91 -22.24 -12.07
N ALA A 213 34.42 -21.16 -12.69
CA ALA A 213 35.23 -19.96 -12.95
C ALA A 213 35.65 -19.27 -11.64
N SER A 214 34.74 -19.14 -10.67
CA SER A 214 35.05 -18.59 -9.34
C SER A 214 36.09 -19.44 -8.60
N ASN A 215 35.99 -20.77 -8.66
CA ASN A 215 36.95 -21.67 -8.01
C ASN A 215 38.33 -21.58 -8.68
N LYS A 216 38.40 -21.48 -10.02
CA LYS A 216 39.65 -21.24 -10.74
C LYS A 216 40.28 -19.90 -10.37
N ALA A 217 39.47 -18.83 -10.28
CA ALA A 217 39.96 -17.52 -9.85
C ALA A 217 40.48 -17.53 -8.40
N LEU A 218 39.85 -18.31 -7.51
CA LEU A 218 40.30 -18.52 -6.13
C LEU A 218 41.60 -19.35 -6.04
N GLU A 219 41.81 -20.29 -6.96
CA GLU A 219 43.05 -21.06 -7.06
C GLU A 219 44.21 -20.21 -7.63
N GLU A 220 43.93 -19.34 -8.61
CA GLU A 220 44.89 -18.42 -9.22
C GLU A 220 45.31 -17.26 -8.29
N THR A 221 44.45 -16.85 -7.35
CA THR A 221 44.77 -15.80 -6.34
C THR A 221 45.74 -16.25 -5.24
N ARG A 222 46.20 -17.51 -5.23
CA ARG A 222 47.32 -17.94 -4.38
C ARG A 222 48.68 -17.41 -4.84
N GLN A 223 48.77 -16.87 -6.05
CA GLN A 223 49.94 -16.15 -6.54
C GLN A 223 49.64 -14.64 -6.50
N GLU A 224 50.59 -13.82 -6.00
CA GLU A 224 50.42 -12.37 -6.02
C GLU A 224 50.24 -11.90 -7.47
N PRO A 225 49.10 -11.26 -7.81
CA PRO A 225 48.81 -10.91 -9.19
C PRO A 225 49.74 -9.77 -9.62
N SER A 226 50.41 -9.95 -10.76
CA SER A 226 51.24 -8.91 -11.37
C SER A 226 50.42 -7.65 -11.64
N LEU A 227 51.03 -6.46 -11.54
CA LEU A 227 50.34 -5.19 -11.76
C LEU A 227 49.64 -5.13 -13.13
N GLN A 228 50.20 -5.79 -14.15
CA GLN A 228 49.58 -5.90 -15.47
C GLN A 228 48.28 -6.73 -15.45
N ALA A 229 48.25 -7.82 -14.68
CA ALA A 229 47.04 -8.62 -14.51
C ALA A 229 45.95 -7.87 -13.73
N GLN A 230 46.33 -7.04 -12.75
CA GLN A 230 45.38 -6.20 -12.01
C GLN A 230 44.78 -5.10 -12.91
N VAL A 231 45.60 -4.42 -13.72
CA VAL A 231 45.11 -3.42 -14.68
C VAL A 231 44.19 -4.06 -15.70
N TYR A 232 44.57 -5.22 -16.25
CA TYR A 232 43.72 -5.96 -17.19
C TYR A 232 42.38 -6.41 -16.58
N ALA A 233 42.40 -6.92 -15.35
CA ALA A 233 41.18 -7.30 -14.63
C ALA A 233 40.27 -6.10 -14.34
N LEU A 234 40.84 -4.94 -14.00
CA LEU A 234 40.08 -3.69 -13.80
C LEU A 234 39.51 -3.15 -15.12
N GLU A 235 40.25 -3.24 -16.22
CA GLU A 235 39.75 -2.90 -17.55
C GLU A 235 38.59 -3.81 -17.95
N GLN A 236 38.69 -5.11 -17.66
CA GLN A 236 37.63 -6.07 -17.95
C GLN A 236 36.40 -5.87 -17.06
N ALA A 237 36.58 -5.62 -15.77
CA ALA A 237 35.49 -5.27 -14.86
C ALA A 237 34.81 -3.95 -15.28
N ARG A 238 35.59 -2.96 -15.73
CA ARG A 238 35.05 -1.72 -16.29
C ARG A 238 34.20 -2.00 -17.53
N ASN A 239 34.69 -2.83 -18.46
CA ASN A 239 33.96 -3.16 -19.68
C ASN A 239 32.67 -3.93 -19.36
N GLU A 240 32.69 -4.87 -18.42
CA GLU A 240 31.51 -5.61 -17.97
C GLU A 240 30.47 -4.69 -17.30
N ILE A 241 30.91 -3.72 -16.49
CA ILE A 241 30.01 -2.69 -15.93
C ILE A 241 29.42 -1.82 -17.04
N VAL A 242 30.22 -1.44 -18.04
CA VAL A 242 29.73 -0.68 -19.20
C VAL A 242 28.70 -1.49 -19.98
N ASP A 243 28.95 -2.76 -20.26
CA ASP A 243 28.03 -3.65 -20.96
C ASP A 243 26.76 -3.89 -20.14
N TRP A 244 26.87 -4.03 -18.82
CA TRP A 244 25.73 -4.14 -17.92
C TRP A 244 24.88 -2.86 -17.92
N VAL A 245 25.51 -1.69 -17.79
CA VAL A 245 24.81 -0.40 -17.84
C VAL A 245 24.17 -0.18 -19.22
N GLN A 246 24.84 -0.52 -20.31
CA GLN A 246 24.28 -0.45 -21.65
C GLN A 246 23.11 -1.41 -21.84
N GLY A 247 23.21 -2.63 -21.32
CA GLY A 247 22.12 -3.60 -21.32
C GLY A 247 20.93 -3.13 -20.50
N GLU A 248 21.16 -2.49 -19.35
CA GLU A 248 20.10 -1.97 -18.51
C GLU A 248 19.47 -0.70 -19.10
N LEU A 249 20.25 0.17 -19.74
CA LEU A 249 19.74 1.32 -20.49
C LEU A 249 18.93 0.89 -21.71
N ALA A 250 19.34 -0.17 -22.43
CA ALA A 250 18.58 -0.70 -23.56
C ALA A 250 17.22 -1.26 -23.11
N LYS A 251 17.15 -1.95 -21.96
CA LYS A 251 15.89 -2.39 -21.37
C LYS A 251 15.02 -1.21 -20.92
N MET A 252 15.63 -0.13 -20.42
CA MET A 252 14.90 1.10 -20.11
C MET A 252 14.36 1.81 -21.37
N GLU A 253 15.03 1.68 -22.52
CA GLU A 253 14.54 2.19 -23.82
C GLU A 253 13.31 1.38 -24.29
N GLU A 254 13.31 0.06 -24.13
CA GLU A 254 12.16 -0.79 -24.44
C GLU A 254 10.97 -0.54 -23.48
N GLU A 255 11.23 -0.31 -22.19
CA GLU A 255 10.21 0.05 -21.19
C GLU A 255 9.75 1.53 -21.29
N THR A 256 10.45 2.34 -22.07
CA THR A 256 10.07 3.70 -22.48
C THR A 256 9.46 3.75 -23.89
N THR A 257 8.90 2.64 -24.37
CA THR A 257 7.69 2.69 -25.20
C THR A 257 6.47 3.19 -24.40
N PHE A 258 6.66 4.23 -23.58
CA PHE A 258 5.60 5.18 -23.34
C PHE A 258 5.30 5.88 -24.66
N PRO A 259 4.04 6.21 -24.93
CA PRO A 259 3.63 6.88 -26.15
C PRO A 259 4.26 8.27 -26.18
N GLU A 260 5.41 8.40 -26.84
CA GLU A 260 6.01 9.69 -27.23
C GLU A 260 5.15 10.43 -28.28
N ASP A 261 3.91 9.99 -28.51
CA ASP A 261 2.88 10.78 -29.17
C ASP A 261 1.76 11.13 -28.18
N ALA A 262 2.15 11.70 -27.03
CA ALA A 262 1.30 12.66 -26.32
C ALA A 262 1.28 14.02 -27.06
N SER A 263 1.17 14.00 -28.38
CA SER A 263 0.36 15.00 -29.05
C SER A 263 -1.02 14.94 -28.41
N PRO A 264 -1.66 16.06 -28.04
CA PRO A 264 -3.02 15.99 -27.55
C PRO A 264 -3.85 15.33 -28.65
N MET A 265 -4.29 14.09 -28.40
CA MET A 265 -5.17 13.37 -29.30
C MET A 265 -6.26 14.35 -29.70
N LYS A 266 -6.32 14.66 -31.00
CA LYS A 266 -7.39 15.45 -31.59
C LYS A 266 -8.70 14.84 -31.09
N ARG A 267 -9.37 15.52 -30.17
CA ARG A 267 -10.79 15.29 -29.92
C ARG A 267 -11.44 15.31 -31.30
N PRO A 268 -12.21 14.28 -31.72
CA PRO A 268 -13.13 14.49 -32.81
C PRO A 268 -14.08 15.59 -32.35
N VAL A 269 -13.92 16.79 -32.90
CA VAL A 269 -14.83 17.91 -32.71
C VAL A 269 -16.13 17.51 -33.37
N THR A 270 -16.99 16.83 -32.62
CA THR A 270 -18.40 16.74 -32.94
C THR A 270 -19.08 18.02 -32.46
N SER A 271 -19.76 18.68 -33.41
CA SER A 271 -20.48 19.95 -33.32
C SER A 271 -19.64 21.21 -33.56
N ALA A 272 -19.70 21.68 -34.81
CA ALA A 272 -19.51 23.06 -35.16
C ALA A 272 -20.64 23.90 -34.56
N ALA A 273 -20.49 24.32 -33.30
CA ALA A 273 -21.10 25.56 -32.83
C ALA A 273 -20.14 26.71 -33.17
N PRO A 274 -20.62 27.90 -33.57
CA PRO A 274 -19.75 29.05 -33.76
C PRO A 274 -19.17 29.42 -32.38
N VAL A 275 -17.96 28.95 -32.10
CA VAL A 275 -17.19 29.36 -30.93
C VAL A 275 -16.99 30.86 -31.08
N ASP A 276 -17.52 31.63 -30.13
CA ASP A 276 -17.37 33.07 -30.09
C ASP A 276 -15.88 33.40 -29.88
N LEU A 277 -15.19 33.61 -31.00
CA LEU A 277 -13.74 33.84 -31.05
C LEU A 277 -13.34 35.04 -30.17
N ALA A 278 -14.23 36.02 -30.03
CA ALA A 278 -14.01 37.16 -29.16
C ALA A 278 -13.92 36.74 -27.68
N PHE A 279 -14.80 35.84 -27.22
CA PHE A 279 -14.76 35.32 -25.87
C PHE A 279 -13.50 34.48 -25.62
N ALA A 280 -13.15 33.60 -26.56
CA ALA A 280 -11.93 32.79 -26.48
C ALA A 280 -10.66 33.66 -26.45
N GLU A 281 -10.57 34.70 -27.26
CA GLU A 281 -9.46 35.65 -27.24
C GLU A 281 -9.38 36.43 -25.92
N THR A 282 -10.51 36.85 -25.35
CA THR A 282 -10.51 37.52 -24.04
C THR A 282 -10.02 36.59 -22.94
N GLN A 283 -10.44 35.33 -22.96
CA GLN A 283 -10.01 34.34 -21.98
C GLN A 283 -8.51 34.02 -22.10
N VAL A 284 -7.97 33.95 -23.33
CA VAL A 284 -6.53 33.75 -23.56
C VAL A 284 -5.72 34.99 -23.14
N ARG A 285 -6.21 36.20 -23.40
CA ARG A 285 -5.54 37.43 -22.90
C ARG A 285 -5.56 37.49 -21.39
N GLU A 286 -6.67 37.14 -20.74
CA GLU A 286 -6.76 37.10 -19.29
C GLU A 286 -5.83 36.07 -18.67
N SER A 287 -5.72 34.87 -19.24
CA SER A 287 -4.81 33.84 -18.75
C SER A 287 -3.35 34.26 -18.93
N TYR A 288 -3.01 34.91 -20.06
CA TYR A 288 -1.67 35.44 -20.31
C TYR A 288 -1.32 36.62 -19.39
N ASN A 289 -2.30 37.49 -19.09
CA ASN A 289 -2.13 38.58 -18.12
C ASN A 289 -1.92 38.05 -16.71
N LYS A 290 -2.64 37.00 -16.31
CA LYS A 290 -2.43 36.32 -15.02
C LYS A 290 -1.02 35.70 -14.97
N TYR A 291 -0.59 35.04 -16.03
CA TYR A 291 0.75 34.45 -16.14
C TYR A 291 1.88 35.49 -16.06
N THR A 292 1.74 36.61 -16.77
CA THR A 292 2.75 37.69 -16.75
C THR A 292 2.80 38.40 -15.40
N ALA A 293 1.66 38.63 -14.76
CA ALA A 293 1.59 39.21 -13.42
C ALA A 293 2.22 38.31 -12.35
N THR A 294 1.97 37.00 -12.38
CA THR A 294 2.61 36.06 -11.44
C THR A 294 4.12 35.97 -11.67
N ARG A 295 4.56 36.01 -12.93
CA ARG A 295 5.99 36.00 -13.26
C ARG A 295 6.70 37.28 -12.83
N ALA A 296 6.07 38.45 -13.00
CA ALA A 296 6.59 39.71 -12.50
C ALA A 296 6.74 39.68 -10.96
N ARG A 297 5.72 39.19 -10.25
CA ARG A 297 5.77 39.03 -8.79
C ARG A 297 6.88 38.08 -8.34
N LEU A 298 7.10 36.97 -9.05
CA LEU A 298 8.20 36.06 -8.74
C LEU A 298 9.57 36.71 -8.96
N LEU A 299 9.71 37.54 -10.00
CA LEU A 299 10.94 38.30 -10.24
C LEU A 299 11.17 39.37 -9.17
N GLU A 300 10.13 40.05 -8.69
CA GLU A 300 10.23 40.99 -7.56
C GLU A 300 10.64 40.30 -6.25
N ILE A 301 10.08 39.12 -5.97
CA ILE A 301 10.47 38.30 -4.82
C ILE A 301 11.93 37.88 -4.96
N TYR A 302 12.33 37.40 -6.14
CA TYR A 302 13.73 37.02 -6.39
C TYR A 302 14.71 38.20 -6.26
N ALA A 303 14.32 39.38 -6.76
CA ALA A 303 15.12 40.61 -6.63
C ALA A 303 15.25 41.06 -5.16
N SER A 304 14.17 40.93 -4.36
CA SER A 304 14.24 41.26 -2.92
C SER A 304 15.12 40.28 -2.13
N PHE A 305 15.22 39.01 -2.54
CA PHE A 305 16.19 38.07 -1.97
C PHE A 305 17.66 38.35 -2.36
N GLN A 306 17.90 39.04 -3.49
CA GLN A 306 19.25 39.41 -3.91
C GLN A 306 19.73 40.75 -3.31
N GLN A 307 18.84 41.54 -2.70
CA GLN A 307 19.22 42.79 -2.06
C GLN A 307 19.80 42.49 -0.67
N PRO A 308 21.07 42.84 -0.39
CA PRO A 308 21.68 42.61 0.92
C PRO A 308 20.94 43.41 1.98
N LEU A 309 20.57 42.75 3.08
CA LEU A 309 19.94 43.38 4.25
C LEU A 309 20.90 44.43 4.84
N ASP A 310 20.61 45.72 4.64
CA ASP A 310 21.20 46.79 5.44
C ASP A 310 20.65 46.68 6.87
N ILE A 311 21.46 46.14 7.77
CA ILE A 311 21.19 46.10 9.20
C ILE A 311 21.50 47.49 9.76
N PRO A 312 20.53 48.26 10.28
CA PRO A 312 20.83 49.55 10.90
C PRO A 312 21.54 49.30 12.23
N SER A 313 22.81 49.71 12.29
CA SER A 313 23.64 49.70 13.49
C SER A 313 23.04 50.61 14.57
N LEU A 314 22.57 50.00 15.66
CA LEU A 314 22.39 50.69 16.94
C LEU A 314 23.77 50.91 17.57
N THR A 315 24.37 52.06 17.31
CA THR A 315 25.43 52.61 18.17
C THR A 315 25.27 54.12 18.26
N GLN A 316 24.99 54.55 19.48
CA GLN A 316 24.79 55.91 19.93
C GLN A 316 26.15 56.63 19.97
N ASP A 317 26.22 57.77 19.29
CA ASP A 317 27.39 58.65 19.25
C ASP A 317 27.70 59.27 20.62
N SER A 318 28.97 59.27 20.99
CA SER A 318 29.59 60.38 21.71
C SER A 318 31.04 60.52 21.27
N ALA A 319 31.32 61.73 20.79
CA ALA A 319 32.51 62.21 20.12
C ALA A 319 33.84 62.02 20.86
N VAL A 320 34.95 61.86 20.11
CA VAL A 320 36.18 62.69 20.11
C VAL A 320 37.02 62.32 18.86
N PRO A 321 37.73 63.26 18.18
CA PRO A 321 38.39 62.99 16.89
C PRO A 321 39.94 62.87 16.93
N ILE A 322 40.47 62.24 15.85
CA ILE A 322 41.83 62.25 15.22
C ILE A 322 43.02 61.55 15.95
N PRO A 323 44.17 61.16 15.29
CA PRO A 323 44.46 60.81 13.88
C PRO A 323 45.24 59.48 13.64
N GLN A 324 45.13 59.00 12.39
CA GLN A 324 46.16 58.39 11.52
C GLN A 324 47.27 57.49 12.12
N SER A 325 47.35 56.26 11.62
CA SER A 325 48.61 55.56 11.34
C SER A 325 48.39 54.47 10.30
N SER A 326 49.12 54.63 9.21
CA SER A 326 49.26 53.72 8.07
C SER A 326 49.76 52.33 8.45
N THR A 327 49.08 51.29 7.97
CA THR A 327 49.78 50.06 7.57
C THR A 327 49.06 49.40 6.40
N THR A 328 49.76 49.36 5.27
CA THR A 328 49.49 48.55 4.09
C THR A 328 49.28 47.09 4.45
N VAL A 329 48.09 46.55 4.19
CA VAL A 329 47.89 45.11 4.00
C VAL A 329 47.20 44.88 2.68
N THR A 330 47.94 44.20 1.82
CA THR A 330 47.67 43.70 0.48
C THR A 330 46.23 43.20 0.33
N THR A 331 45.41 43.94 -0.43
CA THR A 331 44.09 43.51 -0.90
C THR A 331 44.26 42.37 -1.91
N LYS A 332 44.13 41.12 -1.42
CA LYS A 332 43.73 40.00 -2.29
C LYS A 332 42.24 40.15 -2.58
N PRO A 333 41.79 40.07 -3.85
CA PRO A 333 40.36 40.08 -4.13
C PRO A 333 39.69 38.85 -3.51
N PRO A 334 38.48 38.96 -2.94
CA PRO A 334 37.75 37.81 -2.44
C PRO A 334 37.47 36.87 -3.61
N LYS A 335 37.90 35.60 -3.47
CA LYS A 335 37.52 34.55 -4.43
C LYS A 335 36.00 34.49 -4.49
N PRO A 336 35.38 34.44 -5.68
CA PRO A 336 33.93 34.25 -5.78
C PRO A 336 33.61 32.89 -5.16
N GLU A 337 32.89 32.90 -4.03
CA GLU A 337 32.31 31.69 -3.46
C GLU A 337 31.40 31.08 -4.53
N LYS A 338 31.79 29.92 -5.07
CA LYS A 338 31.03 29.26 -6.13
C LYS A 338 29.65 28.93 -5.57
N PRO A 339 28.54 29.50 -6.10
CA PRO A 339 27.19 29.32 -5.55
C PRO A 339 26.75 27.85 -5.53
N ILE A 340 27.39 27.01 -6.35
CA ILE A 340 27.20 25.57 -6.42
C ILE A 340 27.47 24.88 -5.07
N SER A 341 28.47 25.33 -4.28
CA SER A 341 28.76 24.68 -2.99
C SER A 341 27.66 24.90 -1.94
N LYS A 342 26.86 25.97 -2.08
CA LYS A 342 25.69 26.23 -1.23
C LYS A 342 24.47 25.42 -1.68
N LEU A 343 24.45 24.90 -2.91
CA LEU A 343 23.34 24.11 -3.47
C LEU A 343 23.51 22.60 -3.21
N LEU A 344 24.73 22.11 -3.04
CA LEU A 344 25.05 20.70 -2.77
C LEU A 344 24.25 20.08 -1.61
N PRO A 345 24.07 20.72 -0.44
CA PRO A 345 23.26 20.13 0.64
C PRO A 345 21.76 20.08 0.32
N HIS A 346 21.28 20.84 -0.67
CA HIS A 346 19.87 20.89 -1.07
C HIS A 346 19.53 20.00 -2.28
N LEU A 347 20.53 19.50 -3.00
CA LEU A 347 20.35 18.52 -4.10
C LEU A 347 19.55 17.27 -3.71
N PRO A 348 19.76 16.62 -2.56
CA PRO A 348 18.95 15.45 -2.19
C PRO A 348 17.48 15.81 -1.95
N HIS A 349 17.19 17.02 -1.47
CA HIS A 349 15.82 17.49 -1.33
C HIS A 349 15.19 17.82 -2.68
N LEU A 350 15.95 18.43 -3.59
CA LEU A 350 15.49 18.72 -4.95
C LEU A 350 15.23 17.44 -5.77
N SER A 351 16.08 16.41 -5.63
CA SER A 351 15.85 15.12 -6.29
C SER A 351 14.63 14.40 -5.70
N GLN A 352 14.44 14.46 -4.37
CA GLN A 352 13.26 13.92 -3.73
C GLN A 352 11.98 14.63 -4.21
N ILE A 353 12.01 15.96 -4.34
CA ILE A 353 10.86 16.73 -4.86
C ILE A 353 10.58 16.35 -6.32
N ALA A 354 11.60 16.26 -7.17
CA ALA A 354 11.43 15.86 -8.57
C ALA A 354 10.85 14.43 -8.71
N ASN A 355 11.30 13.51 -7.85
CA ASN A 355 10.77 12.15 -7.82
C ASN A 355 9.31 12.12 -7.34
N ASN A 356 8.97 12.93 -6.34
CA ASN A 356 7.59 13.06 -5.86
C ASN A 356 6.68 13.67 -6.93
N GLU A 357 7.15 14.69 -7.65
CA GLU A 357 6.42 15.29 -8.77
C GLU A 357 6.15 14.27 -9.87
N ARG A 358 7.16 13.48 -10.25
CA ARG A 358 7.01 12.39 -11.22
C ARG A 358 6.02 11.33 -10.74
N ALA A 359 6.09 10.93 -9.48
CA ALA A 359 5.16 9.95 -8.90
C ALA A 359 3.71 10.49 -8.89
N LEU A 360 3.52 11.76 -8.55
CA LEU A 360 2.19 12.41 -8.59
C LEU A 360 1.64 12.50 -10.00
N LEU A 361 2.48 12.83 -11.00
CA LEU A 361 2.06 12.83 -12.41
C LEU A 361 1.68 11.43 -12.90
N GLN A 362 2.44 10.41 -12.51
CA GLN A 362 2.08 9.02 -12.83
C GLN A 362 0.74 8.64 -12.19
N GLN A 363 0.52 9.03 -10.94
CA GLN A 363 -0.75 8.78 -10.26
C GLN A 363 -1.91 9.55 -10.91
N SER A 364 -1.71 10.81 -11.32
CA SER A 364 -2.78 11.58 -11.98
C SER A 364 -3.15 10.97 -13.32
N VAL A 365 -2.17 10.58 -14.14
CA VAL A 365 -2.42 9.90 -15.42
C VAL A 365 -3.13 8.57 -15.20
N TYR A 366 -2.69 7.78 -14.21
CA TYR A 366 -3.36 6.53 -13.86
C TYR A 366 -4.83 6.76 -13.48
N LEU A 367 -5.12 7.75 -12.63
CA LEU A 367 -6.49 8.08 -12.24
C LEU A 367 -7.32 8.56 -13.43
N GLU A 368 -6.77 9.38 -14.32
CA GLU A 368 -7.45 9.80 -15.55
C GLU A 368 -7.79 8.61 -16.45
N THR A 369 -6.87 7.65 -16.61
CA THR A 369 -7.14 6.43 -17.39
C THR A 369 -8.21 5.56 -16.72
N GLN A 370 -8.21 5.45 -15.39
CA GLN A 370 -9.25 4.72 -14.67
C GLN A 370 -10.62 5.39 -14.78
N ILE A 371 -10.68 6.72 -14.70
CA ILE A 371 -11.93 7.46 -14.87
C ILE A 371 -12.45 7.28 -16.30
N ALA A 372 -11.58 7.40 -17.31
CA ALA A 372 -11.98 7.17 -18.70
C ALA A 372 -12.47 5.74 -18.96
N ALA A 373 -11.83 4.74 -18.35
CA ALA A 373 -12.27 3.35 -18.42
C ALA A 373 -13.63 3.15 -17.74
N ALA A 374 -13.82 3.69 -16.53
CA ALA A 374 -15.09 3.63 -15.82
C ALA A 374 -16.21 4.36 -16.58
N ASP A 375 -15.92 5.50 -17.20
CA ASP A 375 -16.87 6.23 -18.06
C ASP A 375 -17.27 5.40 -19.27
N GLN A 376 -16.33 4.64 -19.85
CA GLN A 376 -16.61 3.74 -20.97
C GLN A 376 -17.47 2.54 -20.51
N ASP A 377 -17.17 1.94 -19.36
CA ASP A 377 -17.96 0.84 -18.78
C ASP A 377 -19.38 1.30 -18.44
N ILE A 378 -19.53 2.50 -17.88
CA ILE A 378 -20.84 3.09 -17.62
C ILE A 378 -21.58 3.31 -18.95
N GLN A 379 -20.91 3.81 -19.98
CA GLN A 379 -21.53 3.96 -21.30
C GLN A 379 -21.97 2.61 -21.88
N ASP A 380 -21.15 1.57 -21.79
CA ASP A 380 -21.46 0.26 -22.37
C ASP A 380 -22.57 -0.44 -21.59
N THR A 381 -22.58 -0.34 -20.25
CA THR A 381 -23.67 -0.84 -19.43
C THR A 381 -24.97 -0.10 -19.68
N LEU A 382 -24.94 1.23 -19.83
CA LEU A 382 -26.12 2.01 -20.19
C LEU A 382 -26.63 1.67 -21.59
N LEU A 383 -25.75 1.46 -22.58
CA LEU A 383 -26.14 1.00 -23.92
C LEU A 383 -26.75 -0.41 -23.89
N ARG A 384 -26.21 -1.31 -23.08
CA ARG A 384 -26.75 -2.65 -22.89
C ARG A 384 -28.13 -2.62 -22.22
N LEU A 385 -28.27 -1.87 -21.12
CA LEU A 385 -29.55 -1.68 -20.45
C LEU A 385 -30.58 -1.02 -21.37
N ALA A 386 -30.15 -0.06 -22.20
CA ALA A 386 -31.02 0.54 -23.22
C ALA A 386 -31.48 -0.49 -24.26
N GLY A 387 -30.58 -1.37 -24.73
CA GLY A 387 -30.91 -2.46 -25.65
C GLY A 387 -31.83 -3.52 -25.04
N GLU A 388 -31.70 -3.78 -23.74
CA GLU A 388 -32.59 -4.69 -22.99
C GLU A 388 -33.96 -4.03 -22.70
N SER A 389 -34.02 -2.71 -22.59
CA SER A 389 -35.27 -1.99 -22.35
C SER A 389 -36.07 -1.77 -23.63
N HIS A 390 -37.22 -2.43 -23.77
CA HIS A 390 -38.15 -2.21 -24.90
C HIS A 390 -38.93 -0.88 -24.80
N LEU A 391 -38.63 -0.04 -23.80
CA LEU A 391 -39.27 1.26 -23.57
C LEU A 391 -38.47 2.44 -24.15
N LEU A 392 -37.25 2.20 -24.61
CA LEU A 392 -36.40 3.21 -25.23
C LEU A 392 -36.32 2.98 -26.74
N PRO A 393 -36.30 4.04 -27.58
CA PRO A 393 -36.20 3.87 -29.03
C PRO A 393 -34.90 3.12 -29.40
N PRO A 394 -34.95 2.13 -30.31
CA PRO A 394 -33.77 1.45 -30.82
C PRO A 394 -33.03 2.36 -31.80
N ALA A 395 -32.36 3.37 -31.28
CA ALA A 395 -31.45 4.20 -32.06
C ALA A 395 -30.27 4.56 -31.16
N GLY A 396 -29.08 4.07 -31.52
CA GLY A 396 -27.81 4.21 -30.81
C GLY A 396 -27.29 5.65 -30.74
N SER A 397 -28.08 6.55 -30.18
CA SER A 397 -27.68 7.89 -29.80
C SER A 397 -27.06 7.83 -28.42
N LYS A 398 -25.75 8.06 -28.35
CA LYS A 398 -24.94 8.16 -27.11
C LYS A 398 -25.31 9.37 -26.24
N ASP A 399 -26.33 10.13 -26.63
CA ASP A 399 -26.68 11.40 -26.03
C ASP A 399 -27.70 11.22 -24.89
N VAL A 400 -27.20 11.25 -23.66
CA VAL A 400 -28.01 11.12 -22.42
C VAL A 400 -29.12 12.17 -22.36
N ALA A 401 -28.93 13.33 -22.97
CA ALA A 401 -29.95 14.38 -23.05
C ALA A 401 -31.17 13.96 -23.90
N ALA A 402 -30.98 13.11 -24.91
CA ALA A 402 -32.08 12.55 -25.69
C ALA A 402 -32.90 11.56 -24.86
N TRP A 403 -32.25 10.74 -24.02
CA TRP A 403 -32.94 9.81 -23.12
C TRP A 403 -33.82 10.52 -22.09
N GLY A 404 -33.34 11.64 -21.55
CA GLY A 404 -34.11 12.47 -20.64
C GLY A 404 -35.39 13.05 -21.27
N LYS A 405 -35.38 13.29 -22.59
CA LYS A 405 -36.58 13.77 -23.31
C LYS A 405 -37.56 12.64 -23.56
N THR A 406 -37.09 11.49 -24.06
CA THR A 406 -37.95 10.32 -24.33
C THR A 406 -38.57 9.77 -23.05
N ALA A 407 -37.84 9.77 -21.93
CA ALA A 407 -38.38 9.36 -20.64
C ALA A 407 -39.51 10.27 -20.18
N ARG A 408 -39.37 11.60 -20.33
CA ARG A 408 -40.43 12.57 -20.02
C ARG A 408 -41.64 12.40 -20.93
N GLU A 409 -41.43 12.16 -22.22
CA GLU A 409 -42.52 11.91 -23.17
C GLU A 409 -43.29 10.63 -22.80
N ALA A 410 -42.59 9.54 -22.46
CA ALA A 410 -43.21 8.31 -21.98
C ALA A 410 -43.97 8.52 -20.67
N GLU A 411 -43.40 9.24 -19.71
CA GLU A 411 -44.07 9.59 -18.44
C GLU A 411 -45.37 10.36 -18.71
N THR A 412 -45.32 11.40 -19.56
CA THR A 412 -46.52 12.16 -19.92
C THR A 412 -47.58 11.30 -20.62
N ALA A 413 -47.18 10.38 -21.51
CA ALA A 413 -48.10 9.47 -22.18
C ALA A 413 -48.76 8.49 -21.20
N THR A 414 -48.00 7.96 -20.23
CA THR A 414 -48.56 7.09 -19.18
C THR A 414 -49.52 7.85 -18.27
N ASP A 415 -49.18 9.09 -17.92
CA ASP A 415 -50.03 9.97 -17.11
C ASP A 415 -51.36 10.25 -17.81
N GLU A 416 -51.32 10.54 -19.12
CA GLU A 416 -52.52 10.75 -19.93
C GLU A 416 -53.38 9.48 -20.02
N PHE A 417 -52.74 8.33 -20.27
CA PHE A 417 -53.43 7.04 -20.30
C PHE A 417 -54.11 6.70 -18.97
N VAL A 418 -53.41 6.88 -17.85
CA VAL A 418 -53.95 6.65 -16.51
C VAL A 418 -55.10 7.61 -16.21
N LYS A 419 -54.97 8.90 -16.54
CA LYS A 419 -56.05 9.89 -16.36
C LYS A 419 -57.28 9.52 -17.19
N ALA A 420 -57.10 9.08 -18.44
CA ALA A 420 -58.19 8.62 -19.29
C ALA A 420 -58.89 7.40 -18.68
N ARG A 421 -58.13 6.40 -18.22
CA ARG A 421 -58.67 5.17 -17.62
C ARG A 421 -59.38 5.44 -16.29
N LEU A 422 -58.85 6.34 -15.46
CA LEU A 422 -59.52 6.79 -14.23
C LEU A 422 -60.82 7.55 -14.54
N GLY A 423 -60.83 8.35 -15.62
CA GLY A 423 -62.03 9.02 -16.09
C GLY A 423 -63.12 8.04 -16.55
N GLU A 424 -62.74 7.00 -17.29
CA GLU A 424 -63.64 5.93 -17.71
C GLU A 424 -64.19 5.15 -16.51
N SER A 425 -63.32 4.74 -15.58
CA SER A 425 -63.72 4.06 -14.35
C SER A 425 -64.66 4.90 -13.49
N ARG A 426 -64.43 6.23 -13.37
CA ARG A 426 -65.37 7.12 -12.67
C ARG A 426 -66.74 7.18 -13.32
N LYS A 427 -66.81 7.12 -14.66
CA LYS A 427 -68.09 7.07 -15.39
C LYS A 427 -68.81 5.76 -15.13
N GLU A 428 -68.10 4.64 -15.14
CA GLU A 428 -68.66 3.32 -14.82
C GLU A 428 -69.19 3.27 -13.38
N VAL A 429 -68.40 3.72 -12.40
CA VAL A 429 -68.81 3.81 -10.99
C VAL A 429 -70.01 4.75 -10.82
N GLY A 430 -70.04 5.87 -11.54
CA GLY A 430 -71.20 6.76 -11.60
C GLY A 430 -72.44 6.05 -12.13
N GLY A 431 -72.31 5.27 -13.21
CA GLY A 431 -73.38 4.43 -13.76
C GLY A 431 -73.91 3.42 -12.74
N VAL A 432 -73.02 2.67 -12.07
CA VAL A 432 -73.39 1.74 -11.00
C VAL A 432 -74.13 2.47 -9.87
N LYS A 433 -73.66 3.65 -9.46
CA LYS A 433 -74.33 4.46 -8.43
C LYS A 433 -75.75 4.84 -8.84
N THR A 434 -75.96 5.28 -10.09
CA THR A 434 -77.31 5.60 -10.58
C THR A 434 -78.23 4.38 -10.62
N ILE A 435 -77.71 3.20 -10.96
CA ILE A 435 -78.47 1.95 -10.93
C ILE A 435 -78.87 1.61 -9.48
N VAL A 436 -77.96 1.74 -8.52
CA VAL A 436 -78.24 1.53 -7.09
C VAL A 436 -79.30 2.50 -6.57
N GLU A 437 -79.22 3.78 -6.95
CA GLU A 437 -80.23 4.77 -6.60
C GLU A 437 -81.61 4.43 -7.19
N LEU A 438 -81.68 4.02 -8.46
CA LEU A 438 -82.93 3.56 -9.10
C LEU A 438 -83.51 2.32 -8.40
N CYS A 439 -82.69 1.32 -8.08
CA CYS A 439 -83.12 0.15 -7.32
C CYS A 439 -83.62 0.51 -5.92
N SER A 440 -82.99 1.49 -5.26
CA SER A 440 -83.42 1.97 -3.94
C SER A 440 -84.76 2.71 -4.00
N LEU A 441 -85.00 3.47 -5.07
CA LEU A 441 -86.29 4.13 -5.31
C LEU A 441 -87.38 3.10 -5.61
N GLN A 442 -87.10 2.07 -6.40
CA GLN A 442 -88.03 0.97 -6.64
C GLN A 442 -88.37 0.23 -5.34
N GLY A 443 -87.38 -0.01 -4.47
CA GLY A 443 -87.63 -0.58 -3.13
C GLY A 443 -88.58 0.27 -2.30
N ARG A 444 -88.37 1.59 -2.26
CA ARG A 444 -89.27 2.52 -1.54
C ARG A 444 -90.68 2.58 -2.12
N VAL A 445 -90.83 2.46 -3.44
CA VAL A 445 -92.15 2.43 -4.09
C VAL A 445 -92.87 1.13 -3.76
N LEU A 446 -92.16 0.00 -3.72
CA LEU A 446 -92.74 -1.29 -3.34
C LEU A 446 -93.11 -1.36 -1.85
N GLU A 447 -92.45 -0.61 -0.98
CA GLU A 447 -92.81 -0.49 0.45
C GLU A 447 -94.03 0.43 0.69
N ALA A 448 -94.40 1.26 -0.29
CA ALA A 448 -95.49 2.24 -0.17
C ALA A 448 -96.83 1.75 -0.76
N VAL A 449 -96.85 0.57 -1.40
CA VAL A 449 -98.04 -0.14 -1.90
C VAL A 449 -98.38 -1.26 -0.93
#